data_AF-A0A743TZS1-F1
#
_entry.id   AF-A0A743TZS1-F1
#
_cell.length_a   1.000
_cell.length_b   1.000
_cell.length_c   1.000
_cell.angle_alpha   90.00
_cell.angle_beta   90.00
_cell.angle_gamma   90.00
#
_symmetry.space_group_name_H-M   'P 1'
#
loop_
_entity.id
_entity.type
_entity.pdbx_description
1 polymer ?
#
loop_
_entity_poly.entity_id
_entity_poly.type
_entity_poly.pdbx_seq_one_letter_code
_entity_poly.pdbx_strand_id
1 'polypeptide(L)'
;MSNIDKQALREAAEKVNSGEWSYEEFNRMDLPGGAHININGRDAIYCLKKPVGGVEQSRAVTAFIAAFNPKVALALLDENLQLQREKDAIEAVALALRDDMRHAREQLEAAEKRIAEQREYYEGVIADGSKRIAELEARTVNLPKRSVGEVMHLSGFSRDYAEGWCAGNDNAIHEIRAAGIVVKGE
;
A
#
# COMPACT_ATOMS: atom_id res chain seq x y z
N MET A 1 12.61 -20.33 -23.32
CA MET A 1 13.83 -20.58 -22.52
C MET A 1 14.85 -21.25 -23.43
N SER A 2 16.11 -20.84 -23.37
CA SER A 2 17.18 -21.51 -24.11
C SER A 2 17.26 -22.97 -23.69
N ASN A 3 17.28 -23.91 -24.63
CA ASN A 3 17.32 -25.36 -24.37
C ASN A 3 18.74 -25.84 -24.02
N ILE A 4 19.55 -24.96 -23.43
CA ILE A 4 20.94 -25.20 -23.09
C ILE A 4 20.99 -25.90 -21.73
N ASP A 5 21.62 -27.07 -21.71
CA ASP A 5 21.97 -27.76 -20.48
C ASP A 5 23.16 -27.05 -19.79
N LYS A 6 22.84 -26.16 -18.86
CA LYS A 6 23.83 -25.37 -18.10
C LYS A 6 24.68 -26.25 -17.18
N GLN A 7 24.15 -27.39 -16.73
CA GLN A 7 24.90 -28.31 -15.87
C GLN A 7 25.96 -29.05 -16.70
N ALA A 8 25.59 -29.56 -17.87
CA ALA A 8 26.54 -30.14 -18.80
C ALA A 8 27.62 -29.14 -19.24
N LEU A 9 27.26 -27.88 -19.48
CA LEU A 9 28.24 -26.82 -19.78
C LEU A 9 29.19 -26.55 -18.61
N ARG A 10 28.68 -26.52 -17.38
CA ARG A 10 29.50 -26.34 -16.18
C ARG A 10 30.50 -27.47 -16.02
N GLU A 11 30.04 -28.71 -16.12
CA GLU A 11 30.90 -29.90 -16.03
C GLU A 11 31.97 -29.92 -17.14
N ALA A 12 31.61 -29.49 -18.36
CA ALA A 12 32.56 -29.36 -19.45
C ALA A 12 33.63 -28.31 -19.14
N ALA A 13 33.24 -27.15 -18.61
CA ALA A 13 34.18 -26.09 -18.25
C ALA A 13 35.07 -26.47 -17.06
N GLU A 14 34.54 -27.15 -16.04
CA GLU A 14 35.33 -27.61 -14.87
C GLU A 14 36.36 -28.69 -15.25
N LYS A 15 36.06 -29.55 -16.24
CA LYS A 15 36.99 -30.58 -16.75
C LYS A 15 38.18 -29.99 -17.50
N VAL A 16 38.03 -28.80 -18.09
CA VAL A 16 39.08 -28.15 -18.86
C VAL A 16 39.88 -27.23 -17.92
N ASN A 17 41.13 -27.63 -17.65
CA ASN A 17 42.06 -26.99 -16.70
C ASN A 17 41.98 -25.44 -16.65
N SER A 18 41.93 -24.89 -15.44
CA SER A 18 41.75 -23.46 -15.11
C SER A 18 43.02 -22.61 -15.22
N GLY A 19 43.97 -23.04 -16.07
CA GLY A 19 45.18 -22.27 -16.35
C GLY A 19 44.90 -20.90 -16.93
N GLU A 20 45.93 -20.07 -17.08
CA GLU A 20 45.82 -18.84 -17.87
C GLU A 20 45.84 -19.18 -19.35
N TRP A 21 44.78 -18.75 -20.05
CA TRP A 21 44.64 -18.92 -21.50
C TRP A 21 45.07 -17.63 -22.18
N SER A 22 46.03 -17.72 -23.09
CA SER A 22 46.46 -16.59 -23.91
C SER A 22 46.45 -16.93 -25.40
N TYR A 23 46.26 -15.89 -26.20
CA TYR A 23 46.36 -15.93 -27.65
C TYR A 23 47.70 -15.34 -28.07
N GLU A 24 48.41 -16.04 -28.95
CA GLU A 24 49.67 -15.57 -29.51
C GLU A 24 49.72 -15.79 -31.02
N GLU A 25 50.27 -14.81 -31.73
CA GLU A 25 50.59 -14.92 -33.15
C GLU A 25 52.05 -15.29 -33.34
N PHE A 26 52.32 -16.12 -34.33
CA PHE A 26 53.68 -16.42 -34.74
C PHE A 26 53.82 -16.38 -36.25
N ASN A 27 55.05 -16.16 -36.69
CA ASN A 27 55.37 -16.11 -38.11
C ASN A 27 56.57 -17.01 -38.38
N ARG A 28 56.31 -18.26 -38.77
CA ARG A 28 57.36 -19.21 -39.14
C ARG A 28 57.42 -19.35 -40.67
N MET A 29 58.60 -19.67 -41.19
CA MET A 29 58.84 -19.79 -42.63
C MET A 29 57.97 -20.90 -43.28
N ASP A 30 57.71 -21.97 -42.54
CA ASP A 30 56.80 -23.07 -42.90
C ASP A 30 55.32 -22.70 -42.71
N LEU A 31 55.00 -21.90 -41.68
CA LEU A 31 53.67 -21.49 -41.24
C LEU A 31 53.55 -19.95 -41.08
N PRO A 32 53.50 -19.18 -42.17
CA PRO A 32 53.38 -17.74 -42.11
C PRO A 32 51.99 -17.32 -41.62
N GLY A 33 51.97 -16.43 -40.64
CA GLY A 33 50.74 -15.87 -40.06
C GLY A 33 49.96 -16.79 -39.11
N GLY A 34 50.58 -17.86 -38.60
CA GLY A 34 49.97 -18.78 -37.64
C GLY A 34 49.58 -18.12 -36.31
N ALA A 35 48.70 -18.80 -35.57
CA ALA A 35 48.33 -18.42 -34.21
C ALA A 35 48.09 -19.66 -33.36
N HIS A 36 48.27 -19.54 -32.05
CA HIS A 36 47.96 -20.61 -31.10
C HIS A 36 47.31 -20.10 -29.82
N ILE A 37 46.64 -21.00 -29.12
CA ILE A 37 46.23 -20.81 -27.73
C ILE A 37 47.26 -21.48 -26.84
N ASN A 38 47.74 -20.71 -25.87
CA ASN A 38 48.64 -21.17 -24.84
C ASN A 38 47.87 -21.34 -23.52
N ILE A 39 48.16 -22.41 -22.77
CA ILE A 39 47.61 -22.67 -21.43
C ILE A 39 48.79 -22.83 -20.47
N ASN A 40 48.93 -21.91 -19.52
CA ASN A 40 50.03 -21.90 -18.53
C ASN A 40 51.43 -21.99 -19.17
N GLY A 41 51.69 -21.22 -20.22
CA GLY A 41 52.96 -21.20 -20.92
C GLY A 41 53.17 -22.35 -21.92
N ARG A 42 52.18 -23.23 -22.15
CA ARG A 42 52.28 -24.35 -23.10
C ARG A 42 51.26 -24.28 -24.21
N ASP A 43 51.71 -24.51 -25.45
CA ASP A 43 50.83 -24.49 -26.62
C ASP A 43 49.81 -25.63 -26.56
N ALA A 44 48.53 -25.28 -26.70
CA ALA A 44 47.40 -26.19 -26.55
C ALA A 44 46.59 -26.37 -27.84
N ILE A 45 46.40 -25.30 -28.62
CA ILE A 45 45.65 -25.33 -29.89
C ILE A 45 46.44 -24.55 -30.94
N TYR A 46 46.66 -25.13 -32.12
CA TYR A 46 47.32 -24.46 -33.24
C TYR A 46 46.38 -24.23 -34.42
N CYS A 47 46.48 -23.05 -35.01
CA CYS A 47 45.94 -22.80 -36.34
C CYS A 47 46.98 -23.13 -37.42
N LEU A 48 46.62 -24.02 -38.35
CA LEU A 48 47.47 -24.43 -39.48
C LEU A 48 47.17 -23.59 -40.73
N LYS A 49 48.18 -23.41 -41.60
CA LYS A 49 48.23 -22.57 -42.83
C LYS A 49 47.05 -22.68 -43.83
N LYS A 50 46.16 -23.68 -43.71
CA LYS A 50 45.03 -23.91 -44.62
C LYS A 50 43.69 -24.02 -43.88
N PRO A 51 43.33 -23.05 -43.03
CA PRO A 51 42.08 -23.14 -42.30
C PRO A 51 40.89 -22.77 -43.20
N VAL A 52 39.74 -23.37 -42.94
CA VAL A 52 38.48 -23.04 -43.63
C VAL A 52 38.14 -21.58 -43.30
N GLY A 53 38.25 -20.68 -44.28
CA GLY A 53 38.00 -19.24 -44.10
C GLY A 53 39.23 -18.34 -44.03
N GLY A 54 40.44 -18.90 -44.16
CA GLY A 54 41.68 -18.12 -44.23
C GLY A 54 42.26 -17.74 -42.86
N VAL A 55 43.45 -17.13 -42.91
CA VAL A 55 44.29 -16.87 -41.72
C VAL A 55 43.61 -15.90 -40.75
N GLU A 56 42.98 -14.83 -41.26
CA GLU A 56 42.31 -13.82 -40.43
C GLU A 56 41.12 -14.38 -39.64
N GLN A 57 40.24 -15.14 -40.29
CA GLN A 57 39.11 -15.78 -39.60
C GLN A 57 39.60 -16.72 -38.48
N SER A 58 40.70 -17.40 -38.72
CA SER A 58 41.24 -18.36 -37.75
C SER A 58 41.89 -17.70 -36.55
N ARG A 59 42.57 -16.57 -36.77
CA ARG A 59 43.04 -15.69 -35.69
C ARG A 59 41.87 -15.22 -34.84
N ALA A 60 40.79 -14.76 -35.47
CA ALA A 60 39.58 -14.33 -34.76
C ALA A 60 38.96 -15.45 -33.92
N VAL A 61 38.85 -16.68 -34.46
CA VAL A 61 38.34 -17.84 -33.71
C VAL A 61 39.25 -18.18 -32.52
N THR A 62 40.56 -18.17 -32.73
CA THR A 62 41.56 -18.50 -31.70
C THR A 62 41.53 -17.47 -30.56
N ALA A 63 41.46 -16.18 -30.91
CA ALA A 63 41.31 -15.10 -29.94
C ALA A 63 39.98 -15.18 -29.18
N PHE A 64 38.88 -15.51 -29.86
CA PHE A 64 37.57 -15.70 -29.22
C PHE A 64 37.61 -16.85 -28.20
N ILE A 65 38.18 -18.01 -28.55
CA ILE A 65 38.27 -19.16 -27.65
C ILE A 65 39.16 -18.83 -26.43
N ALA A 66 40.27 -18.12 -26.63
CA ALA A 66 41.14 -17.70 -25.52
C ALA A 66 40.44 -16.71 -24.58
N ALA A 67 39.66 -15.77 -25.13
CA ALA A 67 38.86 -14.83 -24.37
C ALA A 67 37.67 -15.50 -23.65
N PHE A 68 36.97 -16.40 -24.34
CA PHE A 68 35.85 -17.20 -23.80
C PHE A 68 36.35 -18.55 -23.26
N ASN A 69 37.36 -18.48 -22.40
CA ASN A 69 37.95 -19.66 -21.77
C ASN A 69 37.01 -20.25 -20.67
N PRO A 70 37.31 -21.44 -20.14
CA PRO A 70 36.48 -22.09 -19.12
C PRO A 70 36.23 -21.23 -17.87
N LYS A 71 37.21 -20.42 -17.44
CA LYS A 71 37.06 -19.52 -16.29
C LYS A 71 35.98 -18.46 -16.55
N VAL A 72 35.97 -17.86 -17.73
CA VAL A 72 34.95 -16.89 -18.13
C VAL A 72 33.58 -17.56 -18.25
N ALA A 73 33.50 -18.76 -18.85
CA ALA A 73 32.26 -19.51 -18.94
C ALA A 73 31.66 -19.84 -17.56
N LEU A 74 32.48 -20.27 -16.60
CA LEU A 74 32.05 -20.54 -15.23
C LEU A 74 31.57 -19.27 -14.51
N ALA A 75 32.30 -18.16 -14.64
CA ALA A 75 31.89 -16.89 -14.06
C ALA A 75 30.52 -16.43 -14.60
N LEU A 76 30.29 -16.53 -15.91
CA LEU A 76 29.00 -16.19 -16.51
C LEU A 76 27.87 -17.14 -16.07
N LEU A 77 28.16 -18.42 -15.86
CA LEU A 77 27.19 -19.38 -15.33
C LEU A 77 26.83 -19.07 -13.87
N ASP A 78 27.81 -18.66 -13.06
CA ASP A 78 27.61 -18.22 -11.67
C ASP A 78 26.78 -16.94 -11.60
N GLU A 79 27.11 -15.93 -12.40
CA GLU A 79 26.31 -14.71 -12.54
C GLU A 79 24.88 -15.03 -12.98
N ASN A 80 24.71 -15.94 -13.93
CA ASN A 80 23.38 -16.33 -14.39
C ASN A 80 22.56 -17.03 -13.30
N LEU A 81 23.19 -17.90 -12.51
CA LEU A 81 22.55 -18.55 -11.36
C LEU A 81 22.17 -17.53 -10.29
N GLN A 82 23.05 -16.57 -10.02
CA GLN A 82 22.78 -15.48 -9.07
C GLN A 82 21.59 -14.63 -9.53
N LEU A 83 21.55 -14.23 -10.81
CA LEU A 83 20.43 -13.49 -11.39
C LEU A 83 19.11 -14.26 -11.32
N GLN A 84 19.14 -15.59 -11.51
CA GLN A 84 17.95 -16.42 -11.33
C GLN A 84 17.45 -16.40 -9.89
N ARG A 85 18.35 -16.54 -8.90
CA ARG A 85 17.99 -16.47 -7.48
C ARG A 85 17.43 -15.11 -7.09
N GLU A 86 18.03 -14.03 -7.56
CA GLU A 86 17.55 -12.67 -7.31
C GLU A 86 16.18 -12.43 -7.94
N LYS A 87 15.96 -12.92 -9.16
CA LYS A 87 14.65 -12.87 -9.80
C LYS A 87 13.60 -13.62 -8.97
N ASP A 88 13.88 -14.84 -8.54
CA ASP A 88 12.95 -15.65 -7.74
C ASP A 88 12.66 -14.98 -6.38
N ALA A 89 13.67 -14.36 -5.75
CA ALA A 89 13.49 -13.61 -4.52
C ALA A 89 12.62 -12.36 -4.72
N ILE A 90 12.83 -11.61 -5.80
CA ILE A 90 12.00 -10.44 -6.15
C ILE A 90 10.55 -10.88 -6.42
N GLU A 91 10.35 -12.00 -7.11
CA GLU A 91 9.02 -12.54 -7.37
C GLU A 91 8.31 -12.94 -6.08
N ALA A 92 9.01 -13.59 -5.15
CA ALA A 92 8.46 -13.92 -3.82
C ALA A 92 8.05 -12.66 -3.03
N VAL A 93 8.89 -11.62 -3.03
CA VAL A 93 8.58 -10.33 -2.36
C VAL A 93 7.40 -9.64 -3.03
N ALA A 94 7.32 -9.65 -4.36
CA ALA A 94 6.20 -9.05 -5.09
C ALA A 94 4.87 -9.75 -4.81
N LEU A 95 4.88 -11.08 -4.65
CA LEU A 95 3.70 -11.84 -4.26
C LEU A 95 3.25 -11.49 -2.84
N ALA A 96 4.17 -11.45 -1.87
CA ALA A 96 3.85 -11.06 -0.49
C ALA A 96 3.27 -9.65 -0.42
N LEU A 97 3.90 -8.69 -1.10
CA LEU A 97 3.42 -7.30 -1.14
C LEU A 97 2.02 -7.20 -1.77
N ARG A 98 1.72 -8.00 -2.79
CA ARG A 98 0.39 -8.03 -3.40
C ARG A 98 -0.68 -8.52 -2.42
N ASP A 99 -0.35 -9.50 -1.60
CA ASP A 99 -1.27 -10.05 -0.60
C ASP A 99 -1.46 -9.07 0.56
N ASP A 100 -0.39 -8.42 1.03
CA ASP A 100 -0.47 -7.33 2.02
C ASP A 100 -1.34 -6.17 1.53
N MET A 101 -1.16 -5.76 0.27
CA MET A 101 -1.96 -4.70 -0.36
C MET A 101 -3.44 -5.08 -0.49
N ARG A 102 -3.75 -6.36 -0.72
CA ARG A 102 -5.13 -6.85 -0.72
C ARG A 102 -5.72 -6.75 0.69
N HIS A 103 -5.00 -7.23 1.69
CA HIS A 103 -5.46 -7.19 3.06
C HIS A 103 -5.67 -5.76 3.57
N ALA A 104 -4.76 -4.84 3.23
CA ALA A 104 -4.89 -3.42 3.57
C ALA A 104 -6.15 -2.79 2.93
N ARG A 105 -6.50 -3.17 1.69
CA ARG A 105 -7.74 -2.70 1.04
C ARG A 105 -8.99 -3.23 1.73
N GLU A 106 -9.00 -4.50 2.11
CA GLU A 106 -10.13 -5.10 2.85
C GLU A 106 -10.34 -4.41 4.21
N GLN A 107 -9.25 -4.11 4.93
CA GLN A 107 -9.32 -3.38 6.19
C GLN A 107 -9.83 -1.94 5.98
N LEU A 108 -9.39 -1.27 4.92
CA LEU A 108 -9.86 0.07 4.58
C LEU A 108 -11.37 0.07 4.30
N GLU A 109 -11.85 -0.84 3.46
CA GLU A 109 -13.27 -0.97 3.14
C GLU A 109 -14.12 -1.24 4.40
N ALA A 110 -13.65 -2.12 5.28
CA ALA A 110 -14.31 -2.40 6.55
C ALA A 110 -14.34 -1.16 7.48
N ALA A 111 -13.26 -0.38 7.53
CA ALA A 111 -13.20 0.85 8.31
C ALA A 111 -14.13 1.93 7.75
N GLU A 112 -14.16 2.12 6.42
CA GLU A 112 -15.07 3.05 5.74
C GLU A 112 -16.53 2.71 6.01
N LYS A 113 -16.89 1.42 5.93
CA LYS A 113 -18.23 0.95 6.26
C LYS A 113 -18.61 1.27 7.71
N ARG A 114 -17.71 1.00 8.66
CA ARG A 114 -17.94 1.30 10.08
C ARG A 114 -18.13 2.79 10.34
N ILE A 115 -17.36 3.65 9.65
CA ILE A 115 -17.51 5.11 9.74
C ILE A 115 -18.88 5.53 9.18
N ALA A 116 -19.31 4.97 8.05
CA ALA A 116 -20.61 5.27 7.47
C ALA A 116 -21.77 4.88 8.41
N GLU A 117 -21.73 3.67 8.97
CA GLU A 117 -22.72 3.18 9.95
C GLU A 117 -22.76 4.06 11.21
N GLN A 118 -21.59 4.43 11.74
CA GLN A 118 -21.51 5.33 12.89
C GLN A 118 -22.09 6.71 12.58
N ARG A 119 -21.83 7.23 11.39
CA ARG A 119 -22.37 8.52 10.95
C ARG A 119 -23.89 8.48 10.89
N GLU A 120 -24.47 7.45 10.28
CA GLU A 120 -25.92 7.27 10.21
C GLU A 120 -26.53 7.17 11.61
N TYR A 121 -25.91 6.41 12.52
CA TYR A 121 -26.35 6.32 13.91
C TYR A 121 -26.37 7.70 14.60
N TYR A 122 -25.28 8.46 14.52
CA TYR A 122 -25.22 9.78 15.16
C TYR A 122 -26.19 10.78 14.52
N GLU A 123 -26.35 10.77 13.20
CA GLU A 123 -27.35 11.61 12.52
C GLU A 123 -28.77 11.28 13.02
N GLY A 124 -29.09 10.00 13.19
CA GLY A 124 -30.37 9.57 13.78
C GLY A 124 -30.58 10.04 15.22
N VAL A 125 -29.58 9.87 16.08
CA VAL A 125 -29.64 10.34 17.49
C VAL A 125 -29.79 11.85 17.56
N ILE A 126 -29.08 12.60 16.72
CA ILE A 126 -29.17 14.06 16.67
C ILE A 126 -30.55 14.48 16.17
N ALA A 127 -31.10 13.82 15.15
CA ALA A 127 -32.42 14.14 14.62
C ALA A 127 -33.53 13.89 15.66
N ASP A 128 -33.51 12.74 16.33
CA ASP A 128 -34.49 12.41 17.38
C ASP A 128 -34.38 13.36 18.58
N GLY A 129 -33.14 13.62 19.03
CA GLY A 129 -32.87 14.60 20.08
C GLY A 129 -33.37 16.00 19.72
N SER A 130 -33.10 16.46 18.50
CA SER A 130 -33.55 17.77 18.00
C SER A 130 -35.07 17.86 17.94
N LYS A 131 -35.74 16.79 17.49
CA LYS A 131 -37.21 16.70 17.49
C LYS A 131 -37.75 16.79 18.92
N ARG A 132 -37.16 16.07 19.87
CA ARG A 132 -37.60 16.10 21.27
C ARG A 132 -37.40 17.47 21.91
N ILE A 133 -36.29 18.15 21.61
CA ILE A 133 -36.05 19.52 22.06
C ILE A 133 -37.14 20.44 21.50
N ALA A 134 -37.41 20.40 20.19
CA ALA A 134 -38.45 21.22 19.58
C ALA A 134 -39.86 20.94 20.18
N GLU A 135 -40.19 19.66 20.44
CA GLU A 135 -41.43 19.29 21.13
C GLU A 135 -41.52 19.87 22.55
N LEU A 136 -40.40 19.92 23.28
CA LEU A 136 -40.35 20.45 24.64
C LEU A 136 -40.40 21.98 24.63
N GLU A 137 -39.71 22.64 23.70
CA GLU A 137 -39.71 24.09 23.51
C GLU A 137 -41.08 24.61 23.07
N ALA A 138 -41.87 23.81 22.33
CA ALA A 138 -43.23 24.16 21.95
C ALA A 138 -44.26 24.00 23.08
N ARG A 139 -43.92 23.35 24.20
CA ARG A 139 -44.85 23.19 25.33
C ARG A 139 -45.02 24.51 26.06
N THR A 140 -46.27 24.82 26.38
CA THR A 140 -46.63 25.99 27.16
C THR A 140 -47.19 25.58 28.51
N VAL A 141 -46.87 26.35 29.55
CA VAL A 141 -47.45 26.17 30.88
C VAL A 141 -48.84 26.77 30.88
N ASN A 142 -49.84 26.02 31.32
CA ASN A 142 -51.20 26.53 31.46
C ASN A 142 -51.39 27.14 32.84
N LEU A 143 -51.35 28.48 32.93
CA LEU A 143 -51.58 29.22 34.16
C LEU A 143 -52.59 30.36 33.91
N PRO A 144 -53.91 30.10 34.05
CA PRO A 144 -54.94 31.03 33.61
C PRO A 144 -54.96 32.30 34.47
N LYS A 145 -54.98 33.47 33.81
CA LYS A 145 -55.19 34.75 34.48
C LYS A 145 -56.68 34.95 34.78
N ARG A 146 -57.00 35.29 36.02
CA ARG A 146 -58.37 35.57 36.48
C ARG A 146 -58.42 36.95 37.14
N SER A 147 -59.54 37.62 36.97
CA SER A 147 -59.84 38.87 37.69
C SER A 147 -60.15 38.58 39.16
N VAL A 148 -59.95 39.59 40.02
CA VAL A 148 -60.29 39.53 41.45
C VAL A 148 -61.75 39.11 41.63
N GLY A 149 -62.67 39.66 40.83
CA GLY A 149 -64.10 39.31 40.89
C GLY A 149 -64.36 37.83 40.57
N GLU A 150 -63.74 37.27 39.53
CA GLU A 150 -63.86 35.84 39.20
C GLU A 150 -63.31 34.95 40.31
N VAL A 151 -62.18 35.33 40.92
CA VAL A 151 -61.58 34.59 42.03
C VAL A 151 -62.47 34.65 43.27
N MET A 152 -63.05 35.80 43.60
CA MET A 152 -64.03 35.93 44.68
C MET A 152 -65.25 35.03 44.44
N HIS A 153 -65.78 35.02 43.21
CA HIS A 153 -66.92 34.18 42.84
C HIS A 153 -66.62 32.68 42.91
N LEU A 154 -65.44 32.24 42.46
CA LEU A 154 -65.05 30.83 42.44
C LEU A 154 -64.68 30.30 43.83
N SER A 155 -64.04 31.14 44.63
CA SER A 155 -63.44 30.73 45.89
C SER A 155 -64.35 30.98 47.10
N GLY A 156 -65.30 31.93 46.99
CA GLY A 156 -66.18 32.34 48.09
C GLY A 156 -65.49 33.16 49.19
N PHE A 157 -64.21 33.50 49.01
CA PHE A 157 -63.42 34.24 49.99
C PHE A 157 -63.49 35.77 49.78
N SER A 158 -62.89 36.50 50.72
CA SER A 158 -62.84 37.95 50.72
C SER A 158 -62.08 38.55 49.53
N ARG A 159 -62.30 39.84 49.29
CA ARG A 159 -61.55 40.62 48.30
C ARG A 159 -60.04 40.55 48.53
N ASP A 160 -59.59 40.68 49.78
CA ASP A 160 -58.16 40.63 50.14
C ASP A 160 -57.52 39.28 49.79
N TYR A 161 -58.23 38.16 50.00
CA TYR A 161 -57.77 36.85 49.56
C TYR A 161 -57.64 36.79 48.04
N ALA A 162 -58.64 37.27 47.31
CA ALA A 162 -58.65 37.25 45.86
C ALA A 162 -57.54 38.14 45.25
N GLU A 163 -57.28 39.31 45.83
CA GLU A 163 -56.16 40.18 45.44
C GLU A 163 -54.80 39.50 45.68
N GLY A 164 -54.61 38.86 46.84
CA GLY A 164 -53.41 38.08 47.15
C GLY A 164 -53.19 36.91 46.17
N TRP A 165 -54.26 36.19 45.83
CA TRP A 165 -54.20 35.11 44.83
C TRP A 165 -53.79 35.63 43.45
N CYS A 166 -54.40 36.72 42.98
CA CYS A 166 -54.06 37.34 41.68
C CYS A 166 -52.60 37.83 41.66
N ALA A 167 -52.13 38.48 42.73
CA ALA A 167 -50.74 38.93 42.84
C ALA A 167 -49.74 37.75 42.84
N GLY A 168 -50.05 36.67 43.56
CA GLY A 168 -49.25 35.44 43.54
C GLY A 168 -49.21 34.78 42.16
N ASN A 169 -50.35 34.77 41.45
CA ASN A 169 -50.44 34.23 40.10
C ASN A 169 -49.63 35.06 39.09
N ASP A 170 -49.69 36.40 39.17
CA ASP A 170 -48.88 37.29 38.33
C ASP A 170 -47.38 37.14 38.61
N ASN A 171 -46.98 36.96 39.88
CA ASN A 171 -45.59 36.66 40.24
C ASN A 171 -45.14 35.29 39.69
N ALA A 172 -45.98 34.25 39.79
CA ALA A 172 -45.66 32.94 39.21
C ALA A 172 -45.48 33.01 37.68
N ILE A 173 -46.34 33.76 36.98
CA ILE A 173 -46.20 34.01 35.53
C ILE A 173 -44.87 34.74 35.24
N HIS A 174 -44.53 35.76 36.03
CA HIS A 174 -43.26 36.48 35.89
C HIS A 174 -42.05 35.55 36.01
N GLU A 175 -42.00 34.73 37.06
CA GLU A 175 -40.88 33.79 37.29
C GLU A 175 -40.79 32.71 36.20
N ILE A 176 -41.92 32.18 35.72
CA ILE A 176 -41.95 31.21 34.62
C ILE A 176 -41.35 31.83 33.34
N ARG A 177 -41.69 33.09 33.04
CA ARG A 177 -41.14 33.83 31.90
C ARG A 177 -39.65 34.14 32.09
N ALA A 178 -39.23 34.51 33.30
CA ALA A 178 -37.83 34.76 33.61
C ALA A 178 -36.96 33.51 33.38
N ALA A 179 -37.55 32.31 33.53
CA ALA A 179 -36.92 31.03 33.20
C ALA A 179 -36.96 30.67 31.70
N GLY A 180 -37.53 31.51 30.83
CA GLY A 180 -37.62 31.29 29.38
C GLY A 180 -38.75 30.35 28.95
N ILE A 181 -39.75 30.09 29.81
CA ILE A 181 -40.86 29.18 29.52
C ILE A 181 -42.10 29.98 29.12
N VAL A 182 -42.79 29.54 28.06
CA VAL A 182 -44.00 30.20 27.54
C VAL A 182 -45.24 29.81 28.35
N VAL A 183 -46.13 30.77 28.64
CA VAL A 183 -47.41 30.55 29.32
C VAL A 183 -48.57 30.64 28.31
N LYS A 184 -49.52 29.70 28.37
CA LYS A 184 -50.65 29.59 27.44
C LYS A 184 -51.58 30.81 27.53
N GLY A 185 -51.99 31.35 26.37
CA GLY A 185 -52.89 32.51 26.28
C GLY A 185 -52.16 33.84 26.04
N GLU A 186 -50.85 33.77 25.84
CA GLU A 186 -50.06 34.76 25.09
C GLU A 186 -50.32 34.65 23.59
#